data_AF-A0A8J3B958-F1
#
_entry.id   AF-A0A8J3B958-F1
#
_cell.length_a   1.000
_cell.length_b   1.000
_cell.length_c   1.000
_cell.angle_alpha   90.00
_cell.angle_beta   90.00
_cell.angle_gamma   90.00
#
_symmetry.space_group_name_H-M   'P 1'
#
loop_
_entity.id
_entity.type
_entity.pdbx_description
1 polymer ?
#
loop_
_entity_poly.entity_id
_entity_poly.type
_entity_poly.pdbx_seq_one_letter_code
_entity_poly.pdbx_strand_id
1 'polypeptide(L)'
;MKPVTPPVLPLRIGERGIFAGRWAWQPDPATGGRRVAVGFAGTLIDWWKGWAVWSCPRPVAEAVVADQMCLRIDARDRLARTGLTGGALDLAVDRQLPQMQWHDDTLVVNETAQRGAFTLRHISPDRLGRYVIGGWQWPWTAMSPQACDRIADVGPDGAGR
;
A
#
# COMPACT_ATOMS: atom_id res chain seq x y z
N MET A 1 2.67 16.00 -19.93
CA MET A 1 1.90 15.90 -18.67
C MET A 1 2.87 16.13 -17.51
N LYS A 2 2.83 17.28 -16.84
CA LYS A 2 3.69 17.52 -15.67
C LYS A 2 3.21 16.63 -14.52
N PRO A 3 4.09 15.91 -13.81
CA PRO A 3 3.67 15.20 -12.61
C PRO A 3 3.23 16.26 -11.59
N VAL A 4 1.94 16.27 -11.25
CA VAL A 4 1.45 16.99 -10.08
C VAL A 4 2.01 16.24 -8.88
N THR A 5 3.06 16.79 -8.28
CA THR A 5 3.56 16.34 -6.99
C THR A 5 2.46 16.66 -5.98
N PRO A 6 1.80 15.65 -5.37
CA PRO A 6 0.83 15.93 -4.32
C PRO A 6 1.54 16.68 -3.18
N PRO A 7 0.86 17.62 -2.51
CA PRO A 7 1.46 18.35 -1.39
C PRO A 7 1.88 17.33 -0.34
N VAL A 8 3.18 17.23 -0.10
CA VAL A 8 3.71 16.50 1.05
C VAL A 8 3.26 17.30 2.26
N LEU A 9 2.29 16.76 3.00
CA LEU A 9 2.01 17.28 4.34
C LEU A 9 3.31 17.26 5.13
N PRO A 10 3.67 18.33 5.87
CA PRO A 10 4.89 18.37 6.67
C PRO A 10 4.73 17.46 7.89
N LEU A 11 4.74 16.15 7.66
CA LEU A 11 4.65 15.13 8.69
C LEU A 11 6.07 14.81 9.18
N ARG A 12 6.27 14.82 10.49
CA ARG A 12 7.54 14.51 11.14
C ARG A 12 7.58 13.04 11.55
N ILE A 13 8.79 12.47 11.63
CA ILE A 13 8.99 11.15 12.23
C ILE A 13 8.40 11.16 13.65
N GLY A 14 7.60 10.14 13.97
CA GLY A 14 6.84 9.99 15.20
C GLY A 14 5.38 10.47 15.10
N GLU A 15 5.01 11.23 14.08
CA GLU A 15 3.65 11.75 13.95
C GLU A 15 2.70 10.73 13.29
N ARG A 16 1.42 10.78 13.72
CA ARG A 16 0.35 10.03 13.08
C ARG A 16 -0.10 10.74 11.81
N GLY A 17 -0.35 9.97 10.76
CA GLY A 17 -0.83 10.48 9.49
C GLY A 17 -1.55 9.42 8.67
N ILE A 18 -2.02 9.84 7.50
CA ILE A 18 -2.60 8.96 6.50
C ILE A 18 -1.57 8.71 5.40
N PHE A 19 -1.50 7.48 4.92
CA PHE A 19 -0.60 7.11 3.85
C PHE A 19 -1.31 6.31 2.77
N ALA A 20 -0.79 6.40 1.54
CA ALA A 20 -1.21 5.58 0.42
C ALA A 20 -0.05 5.39 -0.56
N GLY A 21 -0.15 4.35 -1.38
CA GLY A 21 0.80 4.12 -2.46
C GLY A 21 0.61 5.15 -3.57
N ARG A 22 1.69 5.63 -4.18
CA ARG A 22 1.62 6.59 -5.29
C ARG A 22 0.79 6.09 -6.48
N TRP A 23 0.66 4.78 -6.64
CA TRP A 23 -0.17 4.16 -7.67
C TRP A 23 -1.69 4.26 -7.38
N ALA A 24 -2.10 4.57 -6.15
CA ALA A 24 -3.49 4.56 -5.71
C ALA A 24 -4.29 5.79 -6.15
N TRP A 25 -3.63 6.80 -6.74
CA TRP A 25 -4.28 8.00 -7.23
C TRP A 25 -5.07 7.75 -8.52
N GLN A 26 -6.38 7.94 -8.44
CA GLN A 26 -7.32 7.82 -9.55
C GLN A 26 -7.90 9.19 -9.93
N PRO A 27 -8.37 9.38 -11.18
CA PRO A 27 -9.14 10.57 -11.54
C PRO A 27 -10.40 10.69 -10.69
N ASP A 28 -10.71 11.90 -10.24
CA ASP A 28 -11.98 12.21 -9.57
C ASP A 28 -13.03 12.58 -10.64
N PRO A 29 -14.06 11.76 -10.86
CA PRO A 29 -15.08 12.05 -11.86
C PRO A 29 -15.97 13.25 -11.46
N ALA A 30 -16.07 13.59 -10.17
CA ALA A 30 -16.92 14.69 -9.70
C ALA A 30 -16.24 16.05 -9.84
N THR A 31 -14.93 16.11 -9.60
CA THR A 31 -14.18 17.38 -9.60
C THR A 31 -13.17 17.54 -10.75
N GLY A 32 -12.91 16.46 -11.50
CA GLY A 32 -11.81 16.41 -12.47
C GLY A 32 -10.41 16.36 -11.82
N GLY A 33 -10.34 16.35 -10.48
CA GLY A 33 -9.12 16.23 -9.70
C GLY A 33 -8.58 14.81 -9.63
N ARG A 34 -7.83 14.50 -8.56
CA ARG A 34 -7.40 13.12 -8.24
C ARG A 34 -7.78 12.79 -6.82
N ARG A 35 -8.19 11.54 -6.59
CA ARG A 35 -8.50 10.99 -5.27
C ARG A 35 -7.84 9.63 -5.09
N VAL A 36 -7.75 9.20 -3.84
CA VAL A 36 -7.27 7.88 -3.46
C VAL A 36 -8.47 7.12 -2.88
N ALA A 37 -8.76 5.94 -3.42
CA ALA A 37 -9.90 5.15 -2.92
C ALA A 37 -9.74 4.82 -1.42
N VAL A 38 -8.51 4.53 -0.97
CA VAL A 38 -8.23 4.10 0.40
C VAL A 38 -6.95 4.74 0.93
N GLY A 39 -7.07 5.51 2.01
CA GLY A 39 -5.94 5.89 2.85
C GLY A 39 -5.77 4.94 4.03
N PHE A 40 -4.56 4.80 4.55
CA PHE A 40 -4.24 3.95 5.70
C PHE A 40 -3.68 4.80 6.84
N ALA A 41 -4.17 4.60 8.06
CA ALA A 41 -3.69 5.33 9.23
C ALA A 41 -2.42 4.68 9.81
N GLY A 42 -1.37 5.47 10.02
CA GLY A 42 -0.12 4.98 10.59
C GLY A 42 0.67 6.06 11.32
N THR A 43 1.77 5.66 11.94
CA THR A 43 2.80 6.56 12.45
C THR A 43 3.97 6.57 11.48
N LEU A 44 4.41 7.74 11.05
CA LEU A 44 5.62 7.86 10.23
C LEU A 44 6.83 7.54 11.09
N ILE A 45 7.64 6.55 10.70
CA ILE A 45 8.80 6.12 11.50
C ILE A 45 10.13 6.37 10.80
N ASP A 46 10.13 6.49 9.47
CA ASP A 46 11.36 6.73 8.70
C ASP A 46 11.05 7.20 7.26
N TRP A 47 12.10 7.54 6.52
CA TRP A 47 12.08 7.79 5.08
C TRP A 47 13.13 6.94 4.39
N TRP A 48 12.74 6.22 3.34
CA TRP A 48 13.67 5.44 2.53
C TRP A 48 13.57 5.79 1.04
N LYS A 49 14.66 6.28 0.45
CA LYS A 49 14.75 6.79 -0.93
C LYS A 49 13.66 7.82 -1.27
N GLY A 50 13.29 8.65 -0.31
CA GLY A 50 12.22 9.65 -0.45
C GLY A 50 10.80 9.10 -0.27
N TRP A 51 10.63 7.83 0.08
CA TRP A 51 9.33 7.22 0.40
C TRP A 51 9.13 7.08 1.89
N ALA A 52 7.92 7.31 2.35
CA ALA A 52 7.57 7.24 3.76
C ALA A 52 7.50 5.79 4.25
N VAL A 53 8.02 5.53 5.44
CA VAL A 53 7.98 4.24 6.14
C VAL A 53 7.05 4.39 7.35
N TRP A 54 6.07 3.53 7.48
CA TRP A 54 4.98 3.65 8.44
C TRP A 54 4.94 2.46 9.39
N SER A 55 4.63 2.73 10.66
CA SER A 55 4.21 1.72 11.62
C SER A 55 2.68 1.76 11.74
N CYS A 56 2.02 0.63 11.55
CA CYS A 56 0.56 0.54 11.68
C CYS A 56 0.14 -0.73 12.46
N PRO A 57 -1.03 -0.71 13.11
CA PRO A 57 -1.56 -1.90 13.79
C PRO A 57 -2.09 -2.92 12.78
N ARG A 58 -2.24 -4.18 13.22
CA ARG A 58 -2.68 -5.30 12.38
C ARG A 58 -3.91 -5.01 11.50
N PRO A 59 -5.01 -4.42 12.00
CA PRO A 59 -6.19 -4.18 11.16
C PRO A 59 -5.91 -3.25 9.97
N VAL A 60 -5.02 -2.26 10.14
CA VAL A 60 -4.60 -1.39 9.04
C VAL A 60 -3.70 -2.15 8.07
N ALA A 61 -2.79 -3.00 8.56
CA ALA A 61 -1.97 -3.85 7.70
C ALA A 61 -2.84 -4.82 6.89
N GLU A 62 -3.88 -5.42 7.49
CA GLU A 62 -4.87 -6.25 6.81
C GLU A 62 -5.62 -5.48 5.71
N ALA A 63 -6.00 -4.22 5.98
CA ALA A 63 -6.60 -3.36 4.97
C ALA A 63 -5.65 -3.07 3.80
N VAL A 64 -4.35 -2.91 4.05
CA VAL A 64 -3.33 -2.79 2.99
C VAL A 64 -3.27 -4.06 2.14
N VAL A 65 -3.28 -5.25 2.76
CA VAL A 65 -3.30 -6.53 2.03
C VAL A 65 -4.54 -6.64 1.14
N ALA A 66 -5.72 -6.32 1.68
CA ALA A 66 -6.96 -6.35 0.94
C ALA A 66 -6.94 -5.39 -0.27
N ASP A 67 -6.45 -4.17 -0.09
CA ASP A 67 -6.31 -3.20 -1.18
C ASP A 67 -5.32 -3.68 -2.27
N GLN A 68 -4.17 -4.24 -1.87
CA GLN A 68 -3.23 -4.83 -2.82
C GLN A 68 -3.84 -6.00 -3.60
N MET A 69 -4.71 -6.81 -2.98
CA MET A 69 -5.42 -7.87 -3.69
C MET A 69 -6.41 -7.33 -4.72
N CYS A 70 -7.19 -6.30 -4.38
CA CYS A 70 -8.07 -5.62 -5.34
C CYS A 70 -7.27 -5.06 -6.53
N LEU A 71 -6.15 -4.38 -6.26
CA LEU A 71 -5.28 -3.86 -7.31
C LEU A 71 -4.71 -4.96 -8.21
N ARG A 72 -4.40 -6.14 -7.65
CA ARG A 72 -3.94 -7.30 -8.43
C ARG A 72 -5.04 -7.84 -9.33
N ILE A 73 -6.29 -7.91 -8.86
CA ILE A 73 -7.45 -8.30 -9.67
C ILE A 73 -7.63 -7.30 -10.83
N ASP A 74 -7.65 -6.00 -10.55
CA ASP A 74 -7.79 -4.96 -11.58
C ASP A 74 -6.64 -4.99 -12.60
N ALA A 75 -5.40 -5.22 -12.12
CA ALA A 75 -4.24 -5.34 -12.99
C ALA A 75 -4.32 -6.58 -13.87
N ARG A 76 -4.80 -7.71 -13.33
CA ARG A 76 -5.03 -8.93 -14.10
C ARG A 76 -6.02 -8.70 -15.22
N ASP A 77 -7.16 -8.08 -14.94
CA ASP A 77 -8.20 -7.81 -15.94
C ASP A 77 -7.72 -6.82 -17.01
N ARG A 78 -6.98 -5.78 -16.59
CA ARG A 78 -6.35 -4.83 -17.52
C ARG A 78 -5.33 -5.52 -18.44
N LEU A 79 -4.47 -6.38 -17.90
CA LEU A 79 -3.43 -7.08 -18.67
C LEU A 79 -4.02 -8.18 -19.56
N ALA A 80 -5.05 -8.88 -19.11
CA ALA A 80 -5.76 -9.85 -19.93
C ALA A 80 -6.36 -9.19 -21.19
N ARG A 81 -6.89 -7.97 -21.07
CA ARG A 81 -7.38 -7.19 -22.21
C ARG A 81 -6.31 -6.79 -23.22
N THR A 82 -5.02 -6.89 -22.88
CA THR A 82 -3.91 -6.72 -23.84
C THR A 82 -3.52 -8.01 -24.55
N GLY A 83 -4.26 -9.11 -24.34
CA GLY A 83 -4.00 -10.42 -24.94
C GLY A 83 -3.08 -11.34 -24.14
N LEU A 84 -2.62 -10.92 -22.94
CA LEU A 84 -1.82 -11.79 -22.07
C LEU A 84 -2.70 -12.87 -21.43
N THR A 85 -2.18 -14.10 -21.35
CA THR A 85 -2.88 -15.24 -20.76
C THR A 85 -1.93 -16.15 -19.97
N GLY A 86 -2.49 -17.04 -19.15
CA GLY A 86 -1.75 -18.06 -18.40
C GLY A 86 -0.58 -17.51 -17.58
N GLY A 87 0.53 -18.26 -17.55
CA GLY A 87 1.71 -17.88 -16.78
C GLY A 87 2.36 -16.55 -17.19
N ALA A 88 2.19 -16.11 -18.44
CA ALA A 88 2.67 -14.79 -18.87
C ALA A 88 1.85 -13.65 -18.24
N LEU A 89 0.54 -13.84 -18.11
CA LEU A 89 -0.33 -12.92 -17.37
C LEU A 89 0.02 -12.90 -15.88
N ASP A 90 0.18 -14.08 -15.26
CA ASP A 90 0.54 -14.20 -13.84
C ASP A 90 1.86 -13.48 -13.54
N LEU A 91 2.90 -13.74 -14.34
CA LEU A 91 4.20 -13.09 -14.20
C LEU A 91 4.11 -11.57 -14.41
N ALA A 92 3.29 -11.10 -15.34
CA ALA A 92 3.10 -9.67 -15.58
C ALA A 92 2.40 -8.97 -14.40
N VAL A 93 1.40 -9.62 -13.79
CA VAL A 93 0.75 -9.13 -12.57
C VAL A 93 1.75 -9.09 -11.41
N ASP A 94 2.49 -10.18 -11.17
CA ASP A 94 3.46 -10.27 -10.07
C ASP A 94 4.62 -9.28 -10.19
N ARG A 95 5.02 -8.93 -11.43
CA ARG A 95 6.00 -7.87 -11.68
C ARG A 95 5.47 -6.49 -11.29
N GLN A 96 4.19 -6.19 -11.59
CA GLN A 96 3.60 -4.89 -11.29
C GLN A 96 3.25 -4.74 -9.79
N LEU A 97 2.65 -5.78 -9.23
CA LEU A 97 2.07 -5.79 -7.89
C LEU A 97 2.41 -7.13 -7.24
N PRO A 98 3.47 -7.25 -6.44
CA PRO A 98 3.88 -8.53 -5.85
C PRO A 98 2.79 -9.07 -4.92
N GLN A 99 2.66 -10.40 -4.85
CA GLN A 99 1.67 -11.03 -3.99
C GLN A 99 2.01 -10.75 -2.52
N MET A 100 1.01 -10.30 -1.77
CA MET A 100 1.10 -9.99 -0.36
C MET A 100 0.04 -10.81 0.39
N GLN A 101 0.44 -11.60 1.38
CA GLN A 101 -0.46 -12.52 2.08
C GLN A 101 -0.03 -12.75 3.53
N TRP A 102 -0.98 -13.11 4.38
CA TRP A 102 -0.70 -13.51 5.75
C TRP A 102 -0.23 -14.96 5.82
N HIS A 103 0.78 -15.18 6.64
CA HIS A 103 1.17 -16.48 7.17
C HIS A 103 1.23 -16.34 8.70
N ASP A 104 0.18 -16.80 9.38
CA ASP A 104 -0.05 -16.59 10.81
C ASP A 104 -0.06 -15.10 11.21
N ASP A 105 1.00 -14.65 11.89
CA ASP A 105 1.22 -13.28 12.31
C ASP A 105 2.16 -12.49 11.40
N THR A 106 2.72 -13.15 10.39
CA THR A 106 3.74 -12.58 9.52
C THR A 106 3.18 -12.29 8.15
N LEU A 107 3.37 -11.05 7.70
CA LEU A 107 3.01 -10.64 6.35
C LEU A 107 4.12 -11.06 5.40
N VAL A 108 3.79 -11.89 4.42
CA VAL A 108 4.72 -12.41 3.41
C VAL A 108 4.46 -11.73 2.08
N VAL A 109 5.53 -11.17 1.49
CA VAL A 109 5.50 -10.54 0.18
C VAL A 109 6.40 -11.32 -0.76
N ASN A 110 5.82 -11.86 -1.83
CA ASN A 110 6.56 -12.56 -2.87
C ASN A 110 7.08 -11.56 -3.91
N GLU A 111 8.36 -11.20 -3.78
CA GLU A 111 9.06 -10.27 -4.68
C GLU A 111 9.79 -10.99 -5.82
N THR A 112 9.63 -12.31 -5.96
CA THR A 112 10.40 -13.14 -6.91
C THR A 112 10.33 -12.62 -8.34
N ALA A 113 9.13 -12.27 -8.81
CA ALA A 113 8.92 -11.75 -10.16
C ALA A 113 9.60 -10.39 -10.39
N GLN A 114 9.72 -9.56 -9.34
CA GLN A 114 10.35 -8.24 -9.37
C GLN A 114 11.88 -8.32 -9.29
N ARG A 115 12.40 -9.32 -8.57
CA ARG A 115 13.84 -9.52 -8.34
C ARG A 115 14.51 -10.44 -9.35
N GLY A 116 13.74 -11.28 -10.06
CA GLY A 116 14.28 -12.29 -10.97
C GLY A 116 14.93 -13.49 -10.26
N ALA A 117 14.81 -13.58 -8.94
CA ALA A 117 15.31 -14.67 -8.10
C ALA A 117 14.35 -14.88 -6.93
N PHE A 118 14.26 -16.11 -6.41
CA PHE A 118 13.35 -16.45 -5.31
C PHE A 118 13.57 -15.52 -4.11
N THR A 119 12.61 -14.63 -3.87
CA THR A 119 12.69 -13.60 -2.84
C THR A 119 11.35 -13.47 -2.13
N LEU A 120 11.31 -13.94 -0.89
CA LEU A 120 10.20 -13.71 0.03
C LEU A 120 10.62 -12.71 1.09
N ARG A 121 9.86 -11.62 1.23
CA ARG A 121 10.01 -10.68 2.35
C ARG A 121 9.02 -11.05 3.43
N HIS A 122 9.51 -11.08 4.67
CA HIS A 122 8.71 -11.33 5.86
C HIS A 122 8.63 -10.04 6.67
N ILE A 123 7.42 -9.64 7.05
CA ILE A 123 7.14 -8.49 7.88
C ILE A 123 6.38 -9.01 9.11
N SER A 124 7.13 -9.29 10.17
CA SER A 124 6.58 -9.69 11.46
C SER A 124 6.25 -8.45 12.30
N PRO A 125 5.31 -8.53 13.24
CA PRO A 125 5.01 -7.42 14.12
C PRO A 125 6.21 -7.11 15.03
N ASP A 126 6.34 -5.84 15.42
CA ASP A 126 7.25 -5.44 16.48
C ASP A 126 6.73 -5.86 17.87
N ARG A 127 7.48 -5.51 18.93
CA ARG A 127 7.12 -5.82 20.32
C ARG A 127 5.78 -5.19 20.76
N LEU A 128 5.24 -4.23 20.01
CA LEU A 128 3.96 -3.58 20.26
C LEU A 128 2.84 -4.13 19.36
N GLY A 129 3.09 -5.21 18.61
CA GLY A 129 2.11 -5.78 17.69
C GLY A 129 1.90 -4.98 16.41
N ARG A 130 2.85 -4.10 16.04
CA ARG A 130 2.72 -3.20 14.88
C ARG A 130 3.57 -3.65 13.71
N TYR A 131 3.07 -3.40 12.51
CA TYR A 131 3.69 -3.78 11.25
C TYR A 131 4.34 -2.57 10.59
N VAL A 132 5.53 -2.77 10.05
CA VAL A 132 6.22 -1.75 9.26
C VAL A 132 5.84 -1.87 7.80
N ILE A 133 5.07 -0.89 7.31
CA ILE A 133 4.63 -0.78 5.92
C ILE A 133 5.38 0.37 5.26
N GLY A 134 6.03 0.05 4.14
CA GLY A 134 6.70 1.03 3.31
C GLY A 134 8.21 1.03 3.42
N GLY A 135 8.82 1.93 2.65
CA GLY A 135 10.22 1.85 2.25
C GLY A 135 10.49 0.88 1.10
N TRP A 136 11.77 0.73 0.76
CA TRP A 136 12.29 -0.15 -0.28
C TRP A 136 11.87 0.30 -1.69
N GLN A 137 11.10 -0.52 -2.41
CA GLN A 137 10.69 -0.25 -3.79
C GLN A 137 9.27 0.27 -3.92
N TRP A 138 8.52 0.37 -2.81
CA TRP A 138 7.13 0.79 -2.87
C TRP A 138 7.00 2.26 -2.53
N PRO A 139 6.55 3.09 -3.48
CA PRO A 139 6.42 4.52 -3.27
C PRO A 139 5.22 4.90 -2.39
N TRP A 140 5.31 4.63 -1.09
CA TRP A 140 4.34 5.08 -0.10
C TRP A 140 4.55 6.56 0.24
N THR A 141 3.46 7.29 0.39
CA THR A 141 3.48 8.74 0.58
C THR A 141 2.47 9.17 1.63
N ALA A 142 2.81 10.20 2.40
CA ALA A 142 1.88 10.86 3.32
C ALA A 142 0.82 11.65 2.54
N MET A 143 -0.45 11.48 2.91
CA MET A 143 -1.61 12.03 2.20
C MET A 143 -2.47 12.87 3.14
N SER A 144 -3.18 13.85 2.56
CA SER A 144 -4.29 14.52 3.24
C SER A 144 -5.48 13.57 3.39
N PRO A 145 -6.13 13.50 4.58
CA PRO A 145 -7.36 12.73 4.77
C PRO A 145 -8.44 13.07 3.73
N GLN A 146 -8.55 14.34 3.34
CA GLN A 146 -9.54 14.84 2.38
C GLN A 146 -9.32 14.31 0.94
N ALA A 147 -8.11 13.85 0.64
CA ALA A 147 -7.77 13.22 -0.64
C ALA A 147 -8.23 11.76 -0.73
N CYS A 148 -8.67 11.16 0.38
CA CYS A 148 -9.09 9.78 0.46
C CYS A 148 -10.63 9.67 0.43
N ASP A 149 -11.18 8.65 -0.23
CA ASP A 149 -12.62 8.36 -0.20
C ASP A 149 -13.00 7.66 1.10
N ARG A 150 -12.14 6.74 1.56
CA ARG A 150 -12.21 6.11 2.87
C ARG A 150 -10.83 6.03 3.51
N ILE A 151 -10.81 5.96 4.84
CA ILE A 151 -9.60 5.75 5.63
C ILE A 151 -9.76 4.44 6.38
N ALA A 152 -8.79 3.54 6.23
CA ALA A 152 -8.64 2.37 7.08
C ALA A 152 -7.85 2.79 8.32
N ASP A 153 -8.53 2.83 9.46
CA ASP A 153 -7.95 3.03 10.77
C ASP A 153 -8.46 1.95 11.74
N VAL A 154 -7.94 2.01 12.96
CA VAL A 154 -8.59 1.30 14.06
C VAL A 154 -9.64 2.28 14.56
N GLY A 155 -10.91 2.00 14.28
CA GLY A 155 -12.01 2.79 14.84
C GLY A 155 -11.93 2.84 16.38
N PRO A 156 -12.71 3.71 17.03
CA PRO A 156 -12.70 3.86 18.48
C PRO A 156 -13.04 2.57 19.27
N ASP A 157 -13.51 1.50 18.62
CA ASP A 157 -13.87 0.22 19.25
C ASP A 157 -12.67 -0.73 19.51
N GLY A 158 -11.45 -0.21 19.53
CA GLY A 158 -10.26 -0.93 20.02
C GLY A 158 -10.13 -0.98 21.55
N ALA A 159 -11.04 -0.36 22.30
CA ALA A 159 -11.11 -0.38 23.76
C ALA A 159 -12.35 -1.18 24.21
N GLY A 160 -12.30 -2.49 24.03
CA GLY A 160 -13.40 -3.39 24.39
C GLY A 160 -12.89 -4.74 24.90
N ARG A 161 -12.31 -4.73 26.11
CA ARG A 161 -12.43 -5.83 27.10
C ARG A 161 -12.21 -5.26 28.49
#